data_AF-A0AAJ3TNV6-F1
#
_entry.id   AF-A0AAJ3TNV6-F1
#
_cell.length_a   1.000
_cell.length_b   1.000
_cell.length_c   1.000
_cell.angle_alpha   90.00
_cell.angle_beta   90.00
_cell.angle_gamma   90.00
#
_symmetry.space_group_name_H-M   'P 1'
#
loop_
_entity.id
_entity.type
_entity.pdbx_description
1 polymer ?
#
loop_
_entity_poly.entity_id
_entity_poly.type
_entity_poly.pdbx_seq_one_letter_code
_entity_poly.pdbx_strand_id
1 'polypeptide(L)'
;MRFNLKKTAKDTSLPKSLQNDLILIYTSDIIKMPETDCFGILISEEIEINELAFLYQLYLTPAQKKINADIEGDPDVKGFIQQVSGSFPGTALKASEWMYNNLNEGFVAIQRYCDDKYSKVFGSKYNPLFLTGRIAEDNESNLCDITLKQVKRSKKPFLYYNKEINTDMLYDNIRVLSNQDKRALNFNNILIQVR
;
A
#
# COMPACT_ATOMS: atom_id res chain seq x y z
N MET A 1 11.26 -10.45 2.42
CA MET A 1 11.41 -9.33 3.41
C MET A 1 10.54 -8.18 2.95
N ARG A 2 9.83 -7.51 3.87
CA ARG A 2 8.79 -6.50 3.59
C ARG A 2 9.40 -5.08 3.68
N PHE A 3 9.32 -4.26 2.63
CA PHE A 3 9.90 -2.90 2.64
C PHE A 3 9.20 -1.90 1.69
N ASN A 4 9.40 -0.60 1.97
CA ASN A 4 8.82 0.51 1.20
C ASN A 4 9.62 0.81 -0.08
N LEU A 5 8.91 1.10 -1.17
CA LEU A 5 9.51 1.52 -2.44
C LEU A 5 9.38 3.05 -2.61
N LYS A 6 10.31 3.79 -1.99
CA LYS A 6 10.39 5.26 -2.03
C LYS A 6 11.46 5.76 -3.00
N LYS A 7 11.26 6.97 -3.56
CA LYS A 7 12.28 7.72 -4.31
C LYS A 7 13.46 8.07 -3.40
N THR A 8 14.68 7.98 -3.92
CA THR A 8 15.93 8.20 -3.16
C THR A 8 16.28 9.68 -2.95
N ALA A 9 15.73 10.62 -3.75
CA ALA A 9 16.05 12.05 -3.67
C ALA A 9 14.87 12.90 -3.16
N LYS A 10 15.17 13.82 -2.22
CA LYS A 10 14.24 14.78 -1.61
C LYS A 10 14.29 16.10 -2.40
N ASP A 11 13.68 16.14 -3.58
CA ASP A 11 13.60 17.37 -4.38
C ASP A 11 12.53 18.30 -3.80
N THR A 12 12.96 19.40 -3.17
CA THR A 12 12.12 20.39 -2.48
C THR A 12 11.50 21.43 -3.41
N SER A 13 11.38 21.16 -4.71
CA SER A 13 11.11 22.21 -5.72
C SER A 13 9.97 21.92 -6.70
N LEU A 14 9.29 20.76 -6.60
CA LEU A 14 8.14 20.45 -7.45
C LEU A 14 6.83 20.69 -6.69
N PRO A 15 5.79 21.24 -7.35
CA PRO A 15 4.48 21.44 -6.72
C PRO A 15 4.00 20.12 -6.14
N LYS A 16 3.55 20.18 -4.89
CA LYS A 16 3.11 19.04 -4.07
C LYS A 16 1.71 18.57 -4.52
N SER A 17 1.53 18.31 -5.81
CA SER A 17 0.28 17.78 -6.34
C SER A 17 0.30 16.26 -6.20
N LEU A 18 -0.66 15.74 -5.43
CA LEU A 18 -0.78 14.34 -4.98
C LEU A 18 0.24 13.96 -3.91
N GLN A 19 -0.21 13.38 -2.79
CA GLN A 19 0.69 12.58 -1.98
C GLN A 19 1.13 11.42 -2.87
N ASN A 20 2.38 11.46 -3.31
CA ASN A 20 2.88 10.67 -4.44
C ASN A 20 2.82 9.16 -4.17
N ASP A 21 2.83 8.78 -2.90
CA ASP A 21 2.92 7.40 -2.46
C ASP A 21 1.52 6.79 -2.35
N LEU A 22 1.33 5.68 -3.07
CA LEU A 22 0.21 4.78 -2.90
C LEU A 22 0.46 3.96 -1.63
N ILE A 23 -0.49 3.95 -0.71
CA ILE A 23 -0.41 3.12 0.50
C ILE A 23 -0.94 1.73 0.15
N LEU A 24 -0.19 0.68 0.45
CA LEU A 24 -0.61 -0.71 0.24
C LEU A 24 -0.74 -1.44 1.57
N ILE A 25 -1.80 -2.24 1.67
CA ILE A 25 -2.08 -3.11 2.81
C ILE A 25 -2.20 -4.53 2.26
N TYR A 26 -1.48 -5.50 2.83
CA TYR A 26 -1.73 -6.89 2.49
C TYR A 26 -3.10 -7.31 2.98
N THR A 27 -3.82 -8.03 2.15
CA THR A 27 -5.14 -8.56 2.52
C THR A 27 -5.10 -9.56 3.67
N SER A 28 -3.97 -10.24 3.90
CA SER A 28 -3.73 -11.08 5.08
C SER A 28 -3.79 -10.30 6.40
N ASP A 29 -3.44 -9.01 6.35
CA ASP A 29 -3.28 -8.18 7.53
C ASP A 29 -4.58 -7.42 7.87
N ILE A 30 -5.59 -7.49 6.99
CA ILE A 30 -6.91 -6.89 7.19
C ILE A 30 -7.79 -7.88 7.96
N ILE A 31 -8.26 -7.47 9.13
CA ILE A 31 -9.22 -8.25 9.93
C ILE A 31 -10.60 -8.14 9.28
N LYS A 32 -11.06 -6.91 9.04
CA LYS A 32 -12.40 -6.61 8.53
C LYS A 32 -12.37 -5.42 7.57
N MET A 33 -13.09 -5.54 6.46
CA MET A 33 -13.36 -4.42 5.58
C MET A 33 -14.52 -3.59 6.13
N PRO A 34 -14.46 -2.26 6.07
CA PRO A 34 -15.48 -1.40 6.62
C PRO A 34 -16.76 -1.47 5.79
N GLU A 35 -17.88 -1.19 6.46
CA GLU A 35 -19.14 -1.00 5.77
C GLU A 35 -19.16 0.31 4.97
N THR A 36 -20.04 0.35 3.99
CA THR A 36 -20.30 1.54 3.20
C THR A 36 -21.63 2.16 3.56
N ASP A 37 -21.78 3.44 3.25
CA ASP A 37 -23.03 4.17 3.30
C ASP A 37 -24.17 3.49 2.52
N CYS A 38 -25.40 4.02 2.67
CA CYS A 38 -26.57 3.50 1.98
C CYS A 38 -26.46 3.53 0.45
N PHE A 39 -25.59 4.38 -0.10
CA PHE A 39 -25.28 4.44 -1.53
C PHE A 39 -24.19 3.44 -1.97
N GLY A 40 -23.50 2.81 -1.01
CA GLY A 40 -22.59 1.71 -1.23
C GLY A 40 -21.15 2.11 -1.59
N ILE A 41 -20.79 3.39 -1.50
CA ILE A 41 -19.55 3.95 -2.06
C ILE A 41 -18.68 4.64 -1.01
N LEU A 42 -19.27 5.41 -0.10
CA LEU A 42 -18.53 6.08 0.97
C LEU A 42 -18.34 5.11 2.13
N ILE A 43 -17.12 4.95 2.60
CA ILE A 43 -16.82 4.16 3.79
C ILE A 43 -17.30 4.91 5.03
N SER A 44 -18.15 4.26 5.83
CA SER A 44 -18.69 4.80 7.10
C SER A 44 -17.81 4.47 8.30
N GLU A 45 -17.14 3.32 8.27
CA GLU A 45 -16.36 2.76 9.39
C GLU A 45 -14.85 2.71 9.10
N GLU A 46 -14.04 2.44 10.11
CA GLU A 46 -12.59 2.30 9.93
C GLU A 46 -12.22 0.92 9.40
N ILE A 47 -11.12 0.83 8.66
CA ILE A 47 -10.58 -0.47 8.22
C ILE A 47 -9.90 -1.11 9.45
N GLU A 48 -10.39 -2.27 9.87
CA GLU A 48 -9.77 -3.03 10.96
C GLU A 48 -8.57 -3.82 10.44
N ILE A 49 -7.39 -3.49 10.95
CA ILE A 49 -6.12 -4.06 10.55
C ILE A 49 -5.46 -4.68 11.78
N ASN A 50 -4.73 -5.79 11.60
CA ASN A 50 -3.91 -6.38 12.66
C ASN A 50 -2.93 -5.35 13.24
N GLU A 51 -2.72 -5.36 14.56
CA GLU A 51 -1.86 -4.40 15.27
C GLU A 51 -0.39 -4.43 14.82
N LEU A 52 0.06 -5.56 14.26
CA LEU A 52 1.42 -5.76 13.73
C LEU A 52 1.50 -5.61 12.20
N ALA A 53 0.41 -5.18 11.56
CA ALA A 53 0.40 -4.98 10.13
C ALA A 53 1.32 -3.83 9.72
N PHE A 54 1.99 -4.01 8.60
CA PHE A 54 2.83 -2.98 8.01
C PHE A 54 2.12 -2.40 6.79
N LEU A 55 1.86 -1.09 6.77
CA LEU A 55 1.42 -0.43 5.55
C LEU A 55 2.62 0.01 4.70
N TYR A 56 2.64 -0.42 3.44
CA TYR A 56 3.70 -0.12 2.49
C TYR A 56 3.41 1.19 1.78
N GLN A 57 4.47 1.92 1.47
CA GLN A 57 4.42 3.06 0.56
C GLN A 57 5.06 2.67 -0.76
N LEU A 58 4.27 2.74 -1.83
CA LEU A 58 4.70 2.57 -3.21
C LEU A 58 4.68 3.94 -3.90
N TYR A 59 5.87 4.48 -4.18
CA TYR A 59 5.99 5.66 -5.01
C TYR A 59 5.80 5.30 -6.49
N LEU A 60 4.95 6.05 -7.19
CA LEU A 60 4.85 6.03 -8.65
C LEU A 60 5.05 7.45 -9.17
N THR A 61 5.75 7.60 -10.30
CA THR A 61 5.92 8.89 -10.97
C THR A 61 4.55 9.51 -11.25
N PRO A 62 4.22 10.71 -10.72
CA PRO A 62 2.87 11.26 -10.80
C PRO A 62 2.35 11.42 -12.23
N ALA A 63 3.20 11.86 -13.16
CA ALA A 63 2.86 12.03 -14.58
C ALA A 63 2.52 10.72 -15.30
N GLN A 64 3.00 9.58 -14.79
CA GLN A 64 2.79 8.26 -15.37
C GLN A 64 1.75 7.44 -14.59
N LYS A 65 1.30 7.95 -13.43
CA LYS A 65 0.30 7.26 -12.61
C LYS A 65 -1.07 7.33 -13.28
N LYS A 66 -1.66 6.17 -13.51
CA LYS A 66 -3.01 6.00 -14.06
C LYS A 66 -3.85 5.19 -13.09
N ILE A 67 -5.08 5.63 -12.90
CA ILE A 67 -6.08 4.99 -12.04
C ILE A 67 -7.31 4.74 -12.89
N ASN A 68 -7.67 3.47 -13.07
CA ASN A 68 -8.80 3.06 -13.90
C ASN A 68 -9.76 2.17 -13.09
N ALA A 69 -11.04 2.25 -13.44
CA ALA A 69 -12.09 1.36 -12.95
C ALA A 69 -13.02 1.07 -14.13
N ASP A 70 -12.59 0.16 -15.00
CA ASP A 70 -13.26 -0.11 -16.27
C ASP A 70 -14.40 -1.10 -16.07
N ILE A 71 -15.53 -0.89 -16.75
CA ILE A 71 -16.64 -1.86 -16.75
C ILE A 71 -16.38 -2.89 -17.83
N GLU A 72 -16.18 -4.14 -17.42
CA GLU A 72 -15.98 -5.28 -18.30
C GLU A 72 -17.10 -6.31 -18.13
N GLY A 73 -17.27 -7.14 -19.16
CA GLY A 73 -18.23 -8.26 -19.16
C GLY A 73 -19.40 -8.04 -20.11
N ASP A 74 -20.07 -9.14 -20.43
CA ASP A 74 -21.28 -9.15 -21.23
C ASP A 74 -22.42 -8.39 -20.50
N PRO A 75 -23.45 -7.92 -21.24
CA PRO A 75 -24.57 -7.15 -20.68
C PRO A 75 -25.15 -7.71 -19.38
N ASP A 76 -25.20 -9.04 -19.26
CA ASP A 76 -25.80 -9.75 -18.13
C ASP A 76 -24.84 -9.98 -16.94
N VAL A 77 -23.53 -9.77 -17.13
CA VAL A 77 -22.48 -10.02 -16.11
C VAL A 77 -21.43 -8.91 -16.08
N LYS A 78 -21.89 -7.66 -16.11
CA LYS A 78 -21.01 -6.49 -16.02
C LYS A 78 -20.45 -6.31 -14.61
N GLY A 79 -19.19 -5.88 -14.54
CA GLY A 79 -18.59 -5.41 -13.31
C GLY A 79 -17.33 -4.61 -13.55
N PHE A 80 -16.88 -3.92 -12.52
CA PHE A 80 -15.70 -3.08 -12.54
C PHE A 80 -14.42 -3.90 -12.36
N ILE A 81 -13.38 -3.57 -13.11
CA ILE A 81 -12.01 -4.01 -12.89
C ILE A 81 -11.18 -2.80 -12.51
N GLN A 82 -10.68 -2.82 -11.28
CA GLN A 82 -9.87 -1.73 -10.74
C GLN A 82 -8.41 -1.94 -11.08
N GLN A 83 -7.75 -0.85 -11.44
CA GLN A 83 -6.34 -0.84 -11.77
C GLN A 83 -5.66 0.46 -11.33
N VAL A 84 -4.49 0.33 -10.72
CA VAL A 84 -3.55 1.43 -10.49
C VAL A 84 -2.22 1.07 -11.12
N SER A 85 -1.73 1.88 -12.05
CA SER A 85 -0.47 1.64 -12.75
C SER A 85 0.41 2.87 -12.79
N GLY A 86 1.72 2.70 -12.85
CA GLY A 86 2.67 3.78 -13.06
C GLY A 86 4.10 3.27 -13.16
N SER A 87 5.06 4.18 -13.34
CA SER A 87 6.48 3.82 -13.35
C SER A 87 7.15 4.24 -12.05
N PHE A 88 8.10 3.43 -11.58
CA PHE A 88 8.95 3.76 -10.44
C PHE A 88 10.30 4.33 -10.93
N PRO A 89 10.67 5.56 -10.58
CA PRO A 89 11.97 6.13 -10.92
C PRO A 89 13.01 5.64 -9.90
N GLY A 90 13.77 4.62 -10.27
CA GLY A 90 14.85 4.09 -9.45
C GLY A 90 15.60 2.95 -10.11
N THR A 91 16.46 2.31 -9.34
CA THR A 91 17.27 1.20 -9.84
C THR A 91 16.39 -0.02 -10.10
N ALA A 92 16.59 -0.65 -11.27
CA ALA A 92 15.91 -1.89 -11.65
C ALA A 92 16.06 -2.99 -10.59
N LEU A 93 17.21 -3.08 -9.92
CA LEU A 93 17.43 -4.02 -8.80
C LEU A 93 16.40 -3.85 -7.68
N LYS A 94 16.21 -2.62 -7.17
CA LYS A 94 15.28 -2.35 -6.06
C LYS A 94 13.84 -2.63 -6.45
N ALA A 95 13.47 -2.28 -7.68
CA ALA A 95 12.16 -2.61 -8.24
C ALA A 95 11.97 -4.12 -8.39
N SER A 96 12.99 -4.84 -8.87
CA SER A 96 12.99 -6.30 -9.04
C SER A 96 12.82 -7.03 -7.71
N GLU A 97 13.60 -6.64 -6.68
CA GLU A 97 13.49 -7.20 -5.34
C GLU A 97 12.10 -6.95 -4.75
N TRP A 98 11.58 -5.74 -4.95
CA TRP A 98 10.24 -5.42 -4.49
C TRP A 98 9.18 -6.27 -5.21
N MET A 99 9.25 -6.38 -6.54
CA MET A 99 8.30 -7.21 -7.31
C MET A 99 8.39 -8.69 -6.94
N TYR A 100 9.61 -9.22 -6.79
CA TYR A 100 9.83 -10.61 -6.39
C TYR A 100 9.19 -10.94 -5.03
N ASN A 101 9.34 -10.05 -4.04
CA ASN A 101 8.76 -10.26 -2.71
C ASN A 101 7.22 -10.11 -2.69
N ASN A 102 6.58 -9.63 -3.77
CA ASN A 102 5.17 -9.25 -3.79
C ASN A 102 4.36 -9.91 -4.92
N LEU A 103 4.96 -10.80 -5.71
CA LEU A 103 4.40 -11.30 -6.98
C LEU A 103 3.04 -12.02 -6.85
N ASN A 104 2.76 -12.64 -5.70
CA ASN A 104 1.53 -13.40 -5.46
C ASN A 104 0.71 -12.86 -4.28
N GLU A 105 1.06 -11.67 -3.81
CA GLU A 105 0.41 -11.08 -2.66
C GLU A 105 -0.79 -10.24 -3.09
N GLY A 106 -1.88 -10.35 -2.33
CA GLY A 106 -3.09 -9.57 -2.57
C GLY A 106 -3.07 -8.27 -1.76
N PHE A 107 -3.32 -7.15 -2.42
CA PHE A 107 -3.29 -5.82 -1.81
C PHE A 107 -4.65 -5.12 -1.80
N VAL A 108 -4.86 -4.31 -0.76
CA VAL A 108 -5.75 -3.14 -0.80
C VAL A 108 -4.87 -1.91 -0.94
N ALA A 109 -5.16 -1.06 -1.91
CA ALA A 109 -4.40 0.15 -2.17
C ALA A 109 -5.21 1.39 -1.80
N ILE A 110 -4.56 2.37 -1.19
CA ILE A 110 -5.18 3.63 -0.79
C ILE A 110 -4.40 4.80 -1.38
N GLN A 111 -5.07 5.57 -2.23
CA GLN A 111 -4.53 6.79 -2.81
C GLN A 111 -5.06 7.99 -2.03
N ARG A 112 -4.12 8.74 -1.42
CA ARG A 112 -4.40 10.04 -0.80
C ARG A 112 -4.23 11.16 -1.82
N TYR A 113 -5.10 12.15 -1.75
CA TYR A 113 -5.04 13.35 -2.57
C TYR A 113 -4.68 14.53 -1.66
N CYS A 114 -3.87 15.49 -2.14
CA CYS A 114 -3.43 16.62 -1.33
C CYS A 114 -4.56 17.61 -1.01
N ASP A 115 -5.50 17.76 -1.95
CA ASP A 115 -6.52 18.81 -1.91
C ASP A 115 -7.91 18.29 -1.54
N ASP A 116 -8.10 16.96 -1.56
CA ASP A 116 -9.39 16.34 -1.30
C ASP A 116 -9.53 15.90 0.16
N LYS A 117 -10.73 16.07 0.71
CA LYS A 117 -11.15 15.50 2.00
C LYS A 117 -11.33 13.98 1.98
N TYR A 118 -10.97 13.32 0.87
CA TYR A 118 -11.21 11.91 0.67
C TYR A 118 -9.98 11.21 0.07
N SER A 119 -9.79 9.97 0.48
CA SER A 119 -8.86 9.01 -0.12
C SER A 119 -9.66 8.01 -0.94
N LYS A 120 -9.06 7.49 -2.02
CA LYS A 120 -9.66 6.40 -2.80
C LYS A 120 -9.08 5.07 -2.36
N VAL A 121 -9.94 4.12 -2.06
CA VAL A 121 -9.58 2.75 -1.68
C VAL A 121 -9.90 1.81 -2.83
N PHE A 122 -8.90 1.03 -3.22
CA PHE A 122 -8.95 0.07 -4.31
C PHE A 122 -8.70 -1.35 -3.78
N GLY A 123 -9.39 -2.31 -4.38
CA GLY A 123 -9.41 -3.69 -3.90
C GLY A 123 -10.22 -3.84 -2.61
N SER A 124 -10.35 -5.08 -2.18
CA SER A 124 -10.88 -5.44 -0.87
C SER A 124 -10.22 -6.73 -0.39
N LYS A 125 -10.40 -7.08 0.89
CA LYS A 125 -9.96 -8.37 1.44
C LYS A 125 -10.40 -9.57 0.58
N TYR A 126 -11.58 -9.51 -0.02
CA TYR A 126 -12.16 -10.61 -0.81
C TYR A 126 -11.97 -10.48 -2.32
N ASN A 127 -11.59 -9.30 -2.81
CA ASN A 127 -11.24 -9.06 -4.20
C ASN A 127 -10.01 -8.13 -4.28
N PRO A 128 -8.81 -8.66 -3.98
CA PRO A 128 -7.59 -7.87 -3.89
C PRO A 128 -7.07 -7.42 -5.25
N LEU A 129 -6.14 -6.46 -5.20
CA LEU A 129 -5.27 -6.13 -6.32
C LEU A 129 -4.04 -7.04 -6.30
N PHE A 130 -3.68 -7.56 -7.46
CA PHE A 130 -2.46 -8.33 -7.65
C PHE A 130 -1.46 -7.53 -8.48
N LEU A 131 -0.18 -7.75 -8.17
CA LEU A 131 0.93 -7.12 -8.85
C LEU A 131 1.13 -7.75 -10.23
N THR A 132 1.18 -6.89 -11.24
CA THR A 132 1.77 -7.17 -12.54
C THR A 132 2.75 -6.05 -12.86
N GLY A 133 3.79 -6.33 -13.63
CA GLY A 133 4.75 -5.30 -13.95
C GLY A 133 5.74 -5.73 -14.99
N ARG A 134 6.48 -4.75 -15.49
CA ARG A 134 7.50 -4.93 -16.49
C ARG A 134 8.73 -4.15 -16.07
N ILE A 135 9.86 -4.85 -16.06
CA ILE A 135 11.17 -4.23 -15.96
C ILE A 135 11.79 -4.35 -17.35
N ALA A 136 12.18 -3.22 -17.91
CA ALA A 136 12.90 -3.15 -19.17
C ALA A 136 14.12 -2.25 -18.98
N GLU A 137 15.26 -2.75 -19.41
CA GLU A 137 16.51 -2.00 -19.47
C GLU A 137 16.86 -1.85 -20.94
N ASP A 138 16.97 -0.60 -21.40
CA ASP A 138 17.56 -0.28 -22.70
C ASP A 138 18.78 0.62 -22.50
N ASN A 139 19.50 0.90 -23.59
CA ASN A 139 20.73 1.70 -23.53
C ASN A 139 20.48 3.16 -23.11
N GLU A 140 19.22 3.62 -23.06
CA GLU A 140 18.85 5.01 -22.83
C GLU A 140 18.12 5.21 -21.49
N SER A 141 17.47 4.18 -20.95
CA SER A 141 16.59 4.28 -19.80
C SER A 141 16.30 2.93 -19.11
N ASN A 142 16.03 3.01 -17.82
CA ASN A 142 15.46 1.91 -17.05
C ASN A 142 13.97 2.20 -16.83
N LEU A 143 13.11 1.34 -17.39
CA LEU A 143 11.66 1.41 -17.23
C LEU A 143 11.22 0.35 -16.22
N CYS A 144 10.60 0.79 -15.13
CA CYS A 144 10.06 -0.07 -14.08
C CYS A 144 8.56 0.18 -13.94
N ASP A 145 7.78 -0.46 -14.80
CA ASP A 145 6.33 -0.31 -14.80
C ASP A 145 5.69 -1.27 -13.80
N ILE A 146 4.93 -0.69 -12.87
CA ILE A 146 4.23 -1.40 -11.81
C ILE A 146 2.74 -1.17 -12.00
N THR A 147 1.98 -2.27 -12.00
CA THR A 147 0.53 -2.28 -12.12
C THR A 147 -0.07 -3.15 -11.02
N LEU A 148 -1.08 -2.63 -10.34
CA LEU A 148 -1.89 -3.34 -9.37
C LEU A 148 -3.29 -3.47 -9.96
N LYS A 149 -3.73 -4.69 -10.24
CA LYS A 149 -5.00 -4.95 -10.97
C LYS A 149 -5.83 -6.02 -10.27
N GLN A 150 -7.15 -5.86 -10.27
CA GLN A 150 -8.07 -6.92 -9.83
C GLN A 150 -8.16 -8.02 -10.89
N VAL A 151 -8.16 -9.27 -10.43
CA VAL A 151 -8.39 -10.43 -11.30
C VAL A 151 -9.89 -10.68 -11.50
N LYS A 152 -10.71 -10.41 -10.48
CA LYS A 152 -12.16 -10.63 -10.53
C LYS A 152 -12.91 -9.30 -10.62
N ARG A 153 -14.04 -9.33 -11.32
CA ARG A 153 -14.95 -8.19 -11.43
C ARG A 153 -15.57 -7.86 -10.08
N SER A 154 -15.69 -6.57 -9.80
CA SER A 154 -16.31 -6.01 -8.61
C SER A 154 -17.61 -5.30 -8.97
N LYS A 155 -18.57 -5.25 -8.04
CA LYS A 155 -19.76 -4.39 -8.19
C LYS A 155 -19.42 -2.90 -8.03
N LYS A 156 -18.28 -2.59 -7.41
CA LYS A 156 -17.89 -1.23 -6.99
C LYS A 156 -16.65 -0.74 -7.76
N PRO A 157 -16.63 0.51 -8.25
CA PRO A 157 -15.48 1.07 -8.98
C PRO A 157 -14.29 1.40 -8.08
N PHE A 158 -14.50 2.04 -6.95
CA PHE A 158 -13.56 2.23 -5.85
C PHE A 158 -14.36 2.83 -4.69
N LEU A 159 -13.81 2.77 -3.47
CA LEU A 159 -14.47 3.34 -2.30
C LEU A 159 -13.86 4.69 -1.95
N TYR A 160 -14.66 5.57 -1.36
CA TYR A 160 -14.19 6.83 -0.81
C TYR A 160 -14.01 6.69 0.71
N TYR A 161 -12.89 7.19 1.23
CA TYR A 161 -12.58 7.20 2.65
C TYR A 161 -12.33 8.64 3.09
N ASN A 162 -13.20 9.20 3.94
CA ASN A 162 -13.17 10.61 4.35
C ASN A 162 -12.48 10.87 5.70
N LYS A 163 -12.02 9.81 6.39
CA LYS A 163 -11.27 9.93 7.64
C LYS A 163 -9.77 10.01 7.36
N GLU A 164 -9.03 10.61 8.28
CA GLU A 164 -7.58 10.59 8.21
C GLU A 164 -7.08 9.16 8.42
N ILE A 165 -6.27 8.67 7.48
CA ILE A 165 -5.50 7.44 7.69
C ILE A 165 -4.27 7.87 8.46
N ASN A 166 -4.23 7.54 9.75
CA ASN A 166 -3.06 7.78 10.57
C ASN A 166 -1.92 6.87 10.12
N THR A 167 -1.06 7.39 9.25
CA THR A 167 0.16 6.71 8.81
C THR A 167 1.26 6.72 9.88
N ASP A 168 1.08 7.49 10.97
CA ASP A 168 2.07 7.64 12.04
C ASP A 168 1.98 6.52 13.09
N MET A 169 0.87 5.76 13.15
CA MET A 169 0.78 4.54 13.99
C MET A 169 1.77 3.42 13.59
N LEU A 170 2.59 3.62 12.55
CA LEU A 170 3.50 2.60 12.00
C LEU A 170 4.98 2.84 12.27
N TYR A 171 5.38 4.02 12.75
CA TYR A 171 6.79 4.29 13.09
C TYR A 171 7.10 4.04 14.56
N ASP A 172 6.10 4.08 15.45
CA ASP A 172 6.33 3.90 16.87
C ASP A 172 6.49 2.43 17.29
N ASN A 173 5.86 1.47 16.60
CA ASN A 173 6.02 0.06 16.98
C ASN A 173 7.42 -0.51 16.65
N ILE A 174 8.16 0.11 15.71
CA ILE A 174 9.57 -0.24 15.47
C ILE A 174 10.48 0.43 16.52
N ARG A 175 10.14 1.63 17.01
CA ARG A 175 10.91 2.30 18.08
C ARG A 175 10.65 1.71 19.46
N VAL A 176 9.42 1.29 19.76
CA VAL A 176 9.05 0.71 21.06
C VAL A 176 9.69 -0.67 21.24
N LEU A 177 9.72 -1.52 20.20
CA LEU A 177 10.44 -2.81 20.28
C LEU A 177 11.96 -2.61 20.43
N SER A 178 12.56 -1.61 19.77
CA SER A 178 14.01 -1.34 19.92
C SER A 178 14.43 -0.76 21.29
N ASN A 179 13.48 -0.19 22.05
CA ASN A 179 13.73 0.46 23.33
C ASN A 179 13.22 -0.32 24.55
N GLN A 180 12.22 -1.19 24.40
CA GLN A 180 11.79 -2.08 25.48
C GLN A 180 12.73 -3.29 25.66
N ASP A 181 13.37 -3.76 24.59
CA ASP A 181 14.35 -4.87 24.69
C ASP A 181 15.71 -4.45 25.26
N LYS A 182 16.00 -3.14 25.34
CA LYS A 182 17.23 -2.63 25.99
C LYS A 182 17.07 -2.36 27.50
N ARG A 183 15.84 -2.36 28.02
CA ARG A 183 15.57 -2.24 29.47
C ARG A 183 15.40 -3.57 30.18
N ALA A 184 15.30 -4.68 29.44
CA ALA A 184 15.24 -6.04 30.00
C ALA A 184 16.61 -6.70 30.26
N LEU A 185 17.73 -6.02 29.96
CA LEU A 185 19.10 -6.55 30.15
C LEU A 185 19.95 -5.77 31.15
N ASN A 186 19.34 -4.92 31.98
CA ASN A 186 20.05 -4.22 33.06
C ASN A 186 19.32 -4.39 34.41
N PHE A 187 19.48 -5.56 35.03
CA PHE A 187 19.45 -5.67 36.49
C PHE A 187 20.62 -6.54 36.96
N ASN A 188 21.52 -5.88 37.67
CA ASN A 188 22.65 -6.43 38.40
C ASN A 188 22.23 -7.48 39.43
N ASN A 189 23.14 -8.42 39.69
CA ASN A 189 23.38 -9.11 40.96
C ASN A 189 22.20 -9.83 41.63
N ILE A 190 22.10 -11.14 41.41
CA ILE A 190 21.73 -12.07 42.50
C ILE A 190 22.74 -13.21 42.53
N LEU A 191 23.52 -13.21 43.61
CA LEU A 191 24.39 -14.28 44.08
C LEU A 191 23.65 -15.62 44.11
N ILE A 192 24.24 -16.65 43.50
CA ILE A 192 23.98 -18.03 43.89
C ILE A 192 25.32 -18.61 44.36
N GLN A 193 25.51 -18.58 45.68
CA GLN A 193 26.43 -19.47 46.39
C GLN A 193 25.87 -20.90 46.29
N VAL A 194 26.64 -21.82 45.69
CA VAL A 194 26.51 -23.25 45.97
C VAL A 194 27.91 -23.79 46.25
N ARG A 195 27.97 -24.54 47.35
CA ARG A 195 29.14 -25.10 48.05
C ARG A 195 30.06 -25.93 47.17
#